data_AF-A0A947W7N8-F1
#
_entry.id   AF-A0A947W7N8-F1
#
_cell.length_a   1.000
_cell.length_b   1.000
_cell.length_c   1.000
_cell.angle_alpha   90.00
_cell.angle_beta   90.00
_cell.angle_gamma   90.00
#
_symmetry.space_group_name_H-M   'P 1'
#
loop_
_entity.id
_entity.type
_entity.pdbx_description
1 polymer ?
#
loop_
_entity_poly.entity_id
_entity_poly.type
_entity_poly.pdbx_seq_one_letter_code
_entity_poly.pdbx_strand_id
1 'polypeptide(L)'
;MSEFDPRQYWEKRLADNYGLNAVGYWSMGTNFNRWMYRVRKAVFLKIVRSLKINLREASVLDIGSGTGFYIDLWKKLDVESIT
;
A
#
# COMPACT_ATOMS: atom_id res chain seq x y z
N MET A 1 3.22 23.00 -22.04
CA MET A 1 3.39 21.74 -21.29
C MET A 1 2.19 20.86 -21.64
N SER A 2 2.40 19.57 -21.91
CA SER A 2 1.28 18.64 -22.07
C SER A 2 0.54 18.49 -20.74
N GLU A 3 -0.77 18.24 -20.79
CA GLU A 3 -1.58 17.91 -19.63
C GLU A 3 -1.10 16.60 -18.98
N PHE A 4 -1.15 16.51 -17.66
CA PHE A 4 -0.73 15.31 -16.94
C PHE A 4 -1.86 14.27 -16.98
N ASP A 5 -1.57 13.10 -17.56
CA ASP A 5 -2.47 11.94 -17.51
C ASP A 5 -2.07 11.00 -16.34
N PRO A 6 -2.82 11.00 -15.23
CA PRO A 6 -2.52 10.15 -14.09
C PRO A 6 -2.70 8.66 -14.40
N ARG A 7 -3.62 8.29 -15.29
CA ARG A 7 -3.89 6.90 -15.64
C ARG A 7 -2.69 6.34 -16.39
N GLN A 8 -2.30 7.01 -17.48
CA GLN A 8 -1.16 6.57 -18.29
C GLN A 8 0.12 6.51 -17.46
N TYR A 9 0.34 7.48 -16.58
CA TYR A 9 1.49 7.50 -15.68
C TYR A 9 1.57 6.24 -14.81
N TRP A 10 0.49 5.90 -14.10
CA TRP A 10 0.48 4.77 -13.19
C TRP A 10 0.46 3.42 -13.91
N GLU A 11 -0.32 3.29 -14.97
CA GLU A 11 -0.38 2.05 -15.77
C GLU A 11 0.98 1.70 -16.35
N LYS A 12 1.66 2.66 -16.98
CA LYS A 12 3.01 2.45 -17.50
C LYS A 12 3.98 2.08 -16.38
N ARG A 13 3.93 2.82 -15.28
CA ARG A 13 4.86 2.64 -14.16
C ARG A 13 4.70 1.28 -13.46
N LEU A 14 3.47 0.75 -13.37
CA LEU A 14 3.19 -0.57 -12.82
C LEU A 14 3.47 -1.70 -13.82
N ALA A 15 3.31 -1.45 -15.11
CA ALA A 15 3.66 -2.42 -16.16
C ALA A 15 5.17 -2.65 -16.25
N ASP A 16 5.96 -1.57 -16.15
CA ASP A 16 7.43 -1.65 -16.28
C ASP A 16 8.11 -2.26 -15.05
N ASN A 17 7.46 -2.23 -13.87
CA ASN A 17 8.02 -2.76 -12.64
C ASN A 17 6.90 -3.12 -11.66
N TYR A 18 6.74 -4.39 -11.28
CA TYR A 18 5.72 -4.82 -10.32
C TYR A 18 6.37 -5.06 -8.95
N GLY A 19 6.62 -3.98 -8.19
CA GLY A 19 7.26 -4.08 -6.88
C GLY A 19 7.28 -2.77 -6.10
N LEU A 20 7.83 -2.79 -4.88
CA LEU A 20 7.89 -1.62 -3.98
C LEU A 20 8.59 -0.40 -4.59
N ASN A 21 9.41 -0.59 -5.62
CA ASN A 21 10.08 0.51 -6.33
C ASN A 21 9.14 1.24 -7.30
N ALA A 22 8.13 0.53 -7.81
CA ALA A 22 7.17 1.07 -8.75
C ALA A 22 6.17 1.99 -8.08
N VAL A 23 5.78 1.70 -6.84
CA VAL A 23 4.86 2.52 -6.04
C VAL A 23 5.56 3.34 -4.95
N GLY A 24 6.84 3.06 -4.71
CA GLY A 24 7.68 3.78 -3.77
C GLY A 24 8.27 5.07 -4.34
N TYR A 25 9.23 5.63 -3.62
CA TYR A 25 9.89 6.85 -4.03
C TYR A 25 10.91 6.55 -5.13
N TRP A 26 10.57 6.95 -6.37
CA TRP A 26 11.26 6.53 -7.60
C TRP A 26 12.75 6.87 -7.60
N SER A 27 13.10 8.09 -7.19
CA SER A 27 14.47 8.59 -7.18
C SER A 27 15.34 7.93 -6.10
N MET A 28 14.74 7.20 -5.16
CA MET A 28 15.44 6.50 -4.11
C MET A 28 15.56 5.02 -4.45
N GLY A 29 16.76 4.48 -4.33
CA GLY A 29 17.04 3.07 -4.63
C GLY A 29 16.21 2.09 -3.79
N THR A 30 16.19 0.83 -4.23
CA THR A 30 15.38 -0.25 -3.63
C THR A 30 15.54 -0.39 -2.11
N ASN A 31 16.74 -0.21 -1.58
CA ASN A 31 17.01 -0.38 -0.15
C ASN A 31 16.29 0.67 0.70
N PHE A 32 16.25 1.92 0.23
CA PHE A 32 15.49 2.98 0.88
C PHE A 32 14.00 2.65 0.90
N ASN A 33 13.45 2.26 -0.25
CA ASN A 33 12.04 1.88 -0.34
C ASN A 33 11.72 0.70 0.59
N ARG A 34 12.52 -0.37 0.60
CA ARG A 34 12.34 -1.49 1.54
C ARG A 34 12.32 -1.03 2.99
N TRP A 35 13.25 -0.17 3.41
CA TRP A 35 13.26 0.36 4.77
C TRP A 35 11.99 1.15 5.10
N MET A 36 11.59 2.06 4.20
CA MET A 36 10.39 2.85 4.39
C MET A 36 9.12 2.00 4.49
N TYR A 37 9.01 0.93 3.69
CA TYR A 37 7.89 -0.02 3.80
C TYR A 37 7.91 -0.84 5.09
N ARG A 38 9.09 -1.13 5.66
CA ARG A 38 9.19 -1.73 7.01
C ARG A 38 8.64 -0.78 8.08
N VAL A 39 9.00 0.51 8.02
CA VAL A 39 8.49 1.54 8.94
C VAL A 39 6.98 1.68 8.80
N ARG A 40 6.45 1.79 7.57
CA ARG A 40 5.00 1.86 7.30
C ARG A 40 4.26 0.68 7.90
N LYS A 41 4.76 -0.55 7.71
CA LYS A 41 4.17 -1.76 8.32
C LYS A 41 4.09 -1.64 9.84
N ALA A 42 5.19 -1.25 10.48
CA ALA A 42 5.25 -1.15 11.94
C ALA A 42 4.27 -0.11 12.49
N VAL A 43 4.23 1.08 11.89
CA VAL A 43 3.34 2.17 12.29
C VAL A 43 1.87 1.80 12.03
N PHE A 44 1.56 1.26 10.86
CA PHE A 44 0.22 0.81 10.50
C PHE A 44 -0.32 -0.20 11.52
N LEU A 45 0.43 -1.28 11.80
CA LEU A 45 0.00 -2.30 12.75
C LEU A 45 -0.19 -1.74 14.16
N LYS A 46 0.68 -0.81 14.58
CA LYS A 46 0.55 -0.13 15.87
C LYS A 46 -0.76 0.68 15.96
N ILE A 47 -1.04 1.48 14.94
CA ILE A 47 -2.23 2.35 14.91
C ILE A 47 -3.48 1.50 14.85
N VAL A 48 -3.57 0.56 13.91
CA VAL A 48 -4.78 -0.25 13.72
C VAL A 48 -5.11 -1.09 14.95
N ARG A 49 -4.11 -1.69 15.60
CA ARG A 49 -4.33 -2.46 16.86
C ARG A 49 -4.77 -1.59 18.03
N SER A 50 -4.53 -0.27 17.98
CA SER A 50 -4.99 0.66 19.02
C SER A 50 -6.44 1.11 18.82
N LEU A 51 -7.03 0.81 17.66
CA LEU A 51 -8.43 1.12 17.40
C LEU A 51 -9.31 0.18 18.23
N LYS A 52 -10.36 0.74 18.84
CA LYS A 52 -11.37 -0.03 19.58
C LYS A 52 -12.42 -0.59 18.61
N ILE A 53 -11.97 -1.37 17.63
CA ILE A 53 -12.80 -1.98 16.57
C ILE A 53 -12.57 -3.49 16.60
N ASN A 54 -13.64 -4.28 16.46
CA ASN A 54 -13.51 -5.70 16.22
C ASN A 54 -13.10 -5.94 14.75
N LEU A 55 -11.80 -6.11 14.52
CA LEU A 55 -11.28 -6.25 13.16
C LEU A 55 -11.86 -7.47 12.43
N ARG A 56 -12.20 -8.55 13.15
CA ARG A 56 -12.77 -9.78 12.55
C ARG A 56 -14.15 -9.60 11.95
N GLU A 57 -14.85 -8.55 12.34
CA GLU A 57 -16.18 -8.16 11.84
C GLU A 57 -16.10 -6.88 11.00
N ALA A 58 -14.88 -6.41 10.68
CA ALA A 58 -14.68 -5.20 9.93
C ALA A 58 -14.59 -5.49 8.43
N SER A 59 -15.38 -4.76 7.65
CA SER A 59 -15.24 -4.67 6.21
C SER A 59 -14.41 -3.42 5.84
N VAL A 60 -13.34 -3.60 5.08
CA VAL A 60 -12.34 -2.55 4.79
C VAL A 60 -12.39 -2.16 3.31
N LEU A 61 -12.41 -0.86 3.02
CA LEU A 61 -12.22 -0.30 1.68
C LEU A 61 -10.79 0.27 1.57
N ASP A 62 -9.96 -0.29 0.68
CA ASP A 62 -8.56 0.13 0.46
C ASP A 62 -8.40 0.84 -0.88
N ILE A 63 -8.52 2.18 -0.86
CA ILE A 63 -8.42 3.02 -2.05
C ILE A 63 -6.96 3.31 -2.36
N GLY A 64 -6.55 3.07 -3.61
CA GLY A 64 -5.17 3.31 -4.04
C GLY A 64 -4.20 2.27 -3.49
N SER A 65 -4.65 1.02 -3.39
CA SER A 65 -3.92 -0.12 -2.81
C SER A 65 -2.61 -0.47 -3.52
N GLY A 66 -2.37 0.10 -4.72
CA GLY A 66 -1.13 -0.03 -5.47
C GLY A 66 -0.82 -1.50 -5.78
N THR A 67 0.33 -1.99 -5.30
CA THR A 67 0.72 -3.41 -5.45
C THR A 67 0.16 -4.32 -4.35
N GLY A 68 -0.81 -3.86 -3.55
CA GLY A 68 -1.47 -4.66 -2.51
C GLY A 68 -0.76 -4.69 -1.14
N PHE A 69 0.22 -3.81 -0.89
CA PHE A 69 0.97 -3.80 0.37
C PHE A 69 0.08 -3.74 1.62
N TYR A 70 -0.94 -2.86 1.63
CA TYR A 70 -1.85 -2.73 2.75
C TYR A 70 -2.92 -3.82 2.78
N ILE A 71 -3.39 -4.28 1.61
CA ILE A 71 -4.26 -5.47 1.48
C ILE A 71 -3.65 -6.67 2.22
N ASP A 72 -2.35 -6.93 2.03
CA ASP A 72 -1.65 -8.01 2.73
C ASP A 72 -1.59 -7.82 4.25
N LEU A 73 -1.58 -6.57 4.73
CA LEU A 73 -1.62 -6.28 6.17
C LEU A 73 -3.02 -6.45 6.74
N TRP A 74 -4.06 -6.02 6.01
CA TRP A 74 -5.44 -6.26 6.39
C TRP A 74 -5.76 -7.75 6.46
N LYS A 75 -5.33 -8.54 5.47
CA LYS A 75 -5.45 -10.01 5.49
C LYS A 75 -4.77 -10.63 6.72
N LYS A 76 -3.59 -10.12 7.11
CA LYS A 76 -2.87 -10.59 8.32
C LYS A 76 -3.54 -10.20 9.63
N LEU A 77 -4.38 -9.16 9.62
CA LEU A 77 -5.20 -8.75 10.75
C LEU A 77 -6.54 -9.49 10.82
N ASP A 78 -6.80 -10.36 9.83
CA ASP A 78 -7.97 -11.25 9.77
C ASP A 78 -9.28 -10.46 9.76
N VAL A 79 -9.35 -9.44 8.89
CA VAL A 79 -10.58 -8.69 8.64
C VAL A 79 -11.58 -9.50 7.82
N GLU A 80 -12.88 -9.21 7.98
CA GLU A 80 -13.96 -9.95 7.33
C GLU A 80 -13.86 -9.87 5.80
N SER A 81 -13.70 -8.66 5.28
CA SER A 81 -13.64 -8.42 3.85
C SER A 81 -12.79 -7.19 3.50
N ILE A 82 -12.25 -7.20 2.26
CA ILE A 82 -11.46 -6.10 1.71
C ILE A 82 -11.99 -5.81 0.30
N THR A 83 -12.36 -4.56 0.05
CA THR A 83 -12.77 -4.04 -1.27
C THR A 83 -11.78 -2.99 -1.77
#